data_AF-A0A7L1EFN2-F1
#
_entry.id   AF-A0A7L1EFN2-F1
#
_cell.length_a   1.000
_cell.length_b   1.000
_cell.length_c   1.000
_cell.angle_alpha   90.00
_cell.angle_beta   90.00
_cell.angle_gamma   90.00
#
_symmetry.space_group_name_H-M   'P 1'
#
loop_
_entity.id
_entity.type
_entity.pdbx_description
1 polymer ?
#
loop_
_entity_poly.entity_id
_entity_poly.type
_entity_poly.pdbx_seq_one_letter_code
_entity_poly.pdbx_strand_id
1 'polypeptide(L)'
;AAKAGVCPSPATDAVNCTAGCQSDGDCESTLKCCPAACGRACQKPDDKPGTCPPVNPGIPMLGLCTNQCKIDADCPGIQKCCRNGCGKVSCVTP
;
A
#
# COMPACT_ATOMS: atom_id res chain seq x y z
N ALA A 1 3.33 21.34 4.93
CA ALA A 1 3.70 20.47 6.07
C ALA A 1 3.78 19.02 5.59
N ALA A 2 4.56 18.15 6.25
CA ALA A 2 4.61 16.72 5.94
C ALA A 2 3.71 15.95 6.91
N LYS A 3 2.86 15.06 6.39
CA LYS A 3 2.00 14.18 7.19
C LYS A 3 2.57 12.76 7.32
N ALA A 4 2.13 12.02 8.33
CA ALA A 4 2.55 10.65 8.59
C ALA A 4 2.11 9.67 7.47
N GLY A 5 2.88 8.60 7.31
CA GLY A 5 2.65 7.54 6.31
C GLY A 5 3.41 7.75 4.99
N VAL A 6 3.32 6.76 4.10
CA VAL A 6 4.07 6.71 2.83
C VAL A 6 3.09 6.83 1.66
N CYS A 7 3.53 7.44 0.55
CA CYS A 7 2.71 7.48 -0.65
C CYS A 7 2.47 6.07 -1.22
N PRO A 8 1.23 5.72 -1.58
CA PRO A 8 0.96 4.46 -2.23
C PRO A 8 1.57 4.46 -3.63
N SER A 9 1.72 3.27 -4.22
CA SER A 9 2.19 3.16 -5.61
C SER A 9 1.23 3.91 -6.55
N PRO A 10 1.75 4.71 -7.50
CA PRO A 10 0.91 5.51 -8.38
C PRO A 10 0.01 4.62 -9.23
N ALA A 11 -1.29 4.93 -9.27
CA ALA A 11 -2.22 4.30 -10.19
C ALA A 11 -1.78 4.54 -11.64
N THR A 12 -1.87 3.52 -12.48
CA THR A 12 -1.45 3.55 -13.90
C THR A 12 -2.44 4.24 -14.82
N ASP A 13 -3.70 4.40 -14.40
CA ASP A 13 -4.77 4.90 -15.25
C ASP A 13 -5.07 6.38 -14.98
N ALA A 14 -4.72 7.22 -15.95
CA ALA A 14 -4.98 8.65 -15.96
C ALA A 14 -6.34 8.95 -16.63
N VAL A 15 -7.43 8.93 -15.87
CA VAL A 15 -8.71 9.48 -16.34
C VAL A 15 -8.87 10.87 -15.72
N ASN A 16 -8.50 11.90 -16.51
CA ASN A 16 -8.74 13.32 -16.28
C ASN A 16 -8.02 13.92 -15.05
N CYS A 17 -6.92 14.65 -15.23
CA CYS A 17 -6.15 15.17 -14.09
C CYS A 17 -5.83 16.67 -14.18
N THR A 18 -6.32 17.38 -13.16
CA THR A 18 -5.87 18.69 -12.71
C THR A 18 -4.88 18.46 -11.56
N ALA A 19 -3.75 19.17 -11.51
CA ALA A 19 -2.82 19.06 -10.39
C ALA A 19 -3.52 19.50 -9.09
N GLY A 20 -3.75 18.56 -8.17
CA GLY A 20 -4.63 18.78 -7.02
C GLY A 20 -3.93 19.28 -5.75
N CYS A 21 -2.61 19.15 -5.65
CA CYS A 21 -1.83 19.54 -4.48
C CYS A 21 -0.35 19.80 -4.81
N GLN A 22 0.33 20.60 -3.99
CA GLN A 22 1.80 20.81 -4.03
C GLN A 22 2.50 20.18 -2.81
N SER A 23 1.83 20.14 -1.67
CA SER A 23 2.32 19.61 -0.39
C SER A 23 1.22 18.86 0.38
N ASP A 24 1.58 18.01 1.35
CA ASP A 24 0.57 17.29 2.17
C ASP A 24 -0.35 18.24 2.95
N GLY A 25 0.08 19.50 3.15
CA GLY A 25 -0.73 20.53 3.81
C GLY A 25 -1.92 20.99 2.97
N ASP A 26 -1.87 20.80 1.66
CA ASP A 26 -2.96 21.18 0.74
C ASP A 26 -4.07 20.12 0.74
N CYS A 27 -3.78 18.95 1.31
CA CYS A 27 -4.70 17.85 1.41
C CYS A 27 -5.44 17.91 2.76
N GLU A 28 -6.72 17.55 2.78
CA GLU A 28 -7.49 17.47 4.01
C GLU A 28 -7.10 16.24 4.86
N SER A 29 -7.36 16.30 6.17
CA SER A 29 -7.22 15.15 7.09
C SER A 29 -5.83 14.50 7.07
N THR A 30 -5.73 13.17 6.94
CA THR A 30 -4.47 12.40 6.89
C THR A 30 -3.95 12.18 5.47
N LEU A 31 -4.57 12.78 4.45
CA LEU A 31 -4.17 12.60 3.05
C LEU A 31 -2.82 13.26 2.76
N LYS A 32 -1.96 12.57 2.01
CA LYS A 32 -0.65 13.06 1.57
C LYS A 32 -0.70 13.47 0.09
N CYS A 33 0.13 14.42 -0.29
CA CYS A 33 0.27 14.85 -1.67
C CYS A 33 1.26 13.94 -2.40
N CYS A 34 0.74 12.93 -3.09
CA CYS A 34 1.50 11.84 -3.66
C CYS A 34 1.56 11.92 -5.19
N PRO A 35 2.63 11.40 -5.82
CA PRO A 35 2.68 11.22 -7.26
C PRO A 35 1.47 10.40 -7.73
N ALA A 36 0.80 10.88 -8.77
CA ALA A 36 -0.35 10.22 -9.38
C ALA A 36 -0.11 10.02 -10.88
N ALA A 37 -1.04 9.35 -11.56
CA ALA A 37 -0.98 9.08 -13.00
C ALA A 37 -0.68 10.32 -13.85
N CYS A 38 -1.19 11.50 -13.47
CA CYS A 38 -0.56 12.75 -13.88
C CYS A 38 -0.48 13.78 -12.74
N GLY A 39 0.74 14.28 -12.52
CA GLY A 39 1.06 15.26 -11.49
C GLY A 39 1.03 14.69 -10.07
N ARG A 40 0.35 15.39 -9.17
CA ARG A 40 0.23 15.02 -7.75
C ARG A 40 -1.24 15.11 -7.32
N ALA A 41 -1.65 14.18 -6.48
CA ALA A 41 -2.99 14.12 -5.94
C ALA A 41 -2.96 13.77 -4.45
N CYS A 42 -3.98 14.21 -3.72
CA CYS A 42 -4.19 13.84 -2.34
C CYS A 42 -4.63 12.38 -2.26
N GLN A 43 -3.75 11.54 -1.71
CA GLN A 43 -3.98 10.10 -1.61
C GLN A 43 -3.90 9.67 -0.14
N LYS A 44 -4.62 8.60 0.19
CA LYS A 44 -4.51 7.99 1.50
C LYS A 44 -3.11 7.38 1.63
N PRO A 45 -2.34 7.72 2.66
CA PRO A 45 -1.04 7.10 2.88
C PRO A 45 -1.18 5.61 3.15
N ASP A 46 -0.18 4.85 2.69
CA ASP A 46 0.09 3.52 3.20
C ASP A 46 0.78 3.59 4.56
N ASP A 47 0.43 2.65 5.44
CA ASP A 47 1.08 2.48 6.74
C ASP A 47 2.53 2.00 6.60
N LYS A 48 2.86 1.30 5.51
CA LYS A 48 4.19 0.75 5.25
C LYS A 48 4.60 0.81 3.77
N PRO A 49 5.88 1.12 3.48
CA PRO A 49 6.40 1.18 2.12
C PRO A 49 6.39 -0.19 1.43
N GLY A 50 6.23 -0.18 0.10
CA GLY A 50 6.29 -1.38 -0.75
C GLY A 50 4.93 -1.97 -1.12
N THR A 51 4.92 -2.96 -2.00
CA THR A 51 3.72 -3.60 -2.56
C THR A 51 3.76 -5.10 -2.29
N CYS A 52 2.60 -5.77 -2.22
CA CYS A 52 2.60 -7.23 -2.03
C CYS A 52 3.26 -7.94 -3.23
N PRO A 53 4.15 -8.93 -2.99
CA PRO A 53 4.75 -9.69 -4.07
C PRO A 53 3.68 -10.47 -4.86
N PRO A 54 3.93 -10.74 -6.15
CA PRO A 54 3.02 -11.54 -6.96
C PRO A 54 2.86 -12.93 -6.35
N VAL A 55 1.61 -13.34 -6.20
CA VAL A 55 1.28 -14.64 -5.63
C VAL A 55 1.43 -15.69 -6.71
N ASN A 56 2.46 -16.52 -6.64
CA ASN A 56 2.58 -17.68 -7.53
C ASN A 56 1.65 -18.82 -7.06
N PRO A 57 0.62 -19.19 -7.83
CA PRO A 57 -0.25 -20.31 -7.50
C PRO A 57 0.50 -21.62 -7.81
N GLY A 58 1.23 -22.14 -6.83
CA GLY A 58 1.94 -23.42 -7.03
C GLY A 58 2.79 -23.90 -5.87
N ILE A 59 3.11 -23.04 -4.91
CA ILE A 59 3.91 -23.43 -3.74
C ILE A 59 2.99 -23.34 -2.51
N PRO A 60 2.38 -24.45 -2.05
CA PRO A 60 1.80 -24.46 -0.72
C PRO A 60 2.95 -24.21 0.25
N MET A 61 2.94 -23.06 0.93
CA MET A 61 3.78 -22.87 2.10
C MET A 61 3.44 -24.01 3.06
N LEU A 62 4.40 -24.92 3.27
CA LEU A 62 4.25 -26.07 4.16
C LEU A 62 3.97 -25.53 5.56
N GLY A 63 2.73 -25.70 6.02
CA GLY A 63 2.29 -25.34 7.36
C GLY A 63 1.39 -24.10 7.40
N LEU A 64 0.10 -24.35 7.66
CA LEU A 64 -0.91 -23.39 8.13
C LEU A 64 -1.40 -22.37 7.10
N CYS A 65 -2.40 -22.79 6.31
CA CYS A 65 -3.28 -21.89 5.57
C CYS A 65 -4.25 -21.17 6.52
N THR A 66 -3.71 -20.31 7.37
CA THR A 66 -4.43 -19.49 8.35
C THR A 66 -4.09 -18.03 8.17
N ASN A 67 -4.99 -17.13 8.54
CA ASN A 67 -4.69 -15.70 8.54
C ASN A 67 -3.73 -15.37 9.69
N GLN A 68 -2.57 -14.79 9.40
CA GLN A 68 -1.58 -14.38 10.41
C GLN A 68 -1.66 -12.89 10.76
N CYS A 69 -2.29 -12.09 9.90
CA CYS A 69 -2.42 -10.64 10.03
C CYS A 69 -3.80 -10.22 9.48
N LYS A 70 -4.22 -8.98 9.75
CA LYS A 70 -5.40 -8.35 9.13
C LYS A 70 -4.99 -7.11 8.36
N ILE A 71 -4.03 -6.36 8.88
CA ILE A 71 -3.50 -5.13 8.29
C ILE A 71 -1.96 -5.15 8.32
N ASP A 72 -1.35 -4.31 7.49
CA ASP A 72 0.12 -4.18 7.45
C ASP A 72 0.71 -3.89 8.83
N ALA A 73 0.04 -3.07 9.65
CA ALA A 73 0.48 -2.71 10.99
C ALA A 73 0.60 -3.90 11.95
N ASP A 74 -0.09 -5.02 11.69
CA ASP A 74 0.04 -6.25 12.49
C ASP A 74 1.39 -6.95 12.26
N CYS A 75 2.04 -6.65 11.13
CA CYS A 75 3.29 -7.27 10.75
C CYS A 75 4.50 -6.54 11.35
N PRO A 76 5.61 -7.23 11.65
CA PRO A 76 6.80 -6.59 12.17
C PRO A 76 7.59 -5.86 11.07
N GLY A 77 8.23 -4.74 11.43
CA GLY A 77 9.09 -3.98 10.51
C GLY A 77 8.35 -3.51 9.25
N ILE A 78 9.00 -3.68 8.09
CA ILE A 78 8.47 -3.28 6.78
C ILE A 78 7.51 -4.30 6.14
N GLN A 79 7.26 -5.44 6.80
CA GLN A 79 6.44 -6.50 6.24
C GLN A 79 4.99 -6.05 6.09
N LYS A 80 4.36 -6.47 4.99
CA LYS A 80 2.97 -6.17 4.65
C LYS A 80 2.10 -7.42 4.79
N CYS A 81 0.82 -7.20 5.08
CA CYS A 81 -0.17 -8.26 5.23
C CYS A 81 -0.75 -8.61 3.87
N CYS A 82 -0.17 -9.61 3.22
CA CYS A 82 -0.45 -9.95 1.83
C CYS A 82 -1.17 -11.28 1.69
N ARG A 83 -2.02 -11.40 0.66
CA ARG A 83 -2.69 -12.66 0.34
C ARG A 83 -1.69 -13.63 -0.30
N ASN A 84 -1.70 -14.88 0.13
CA ASN A 84 -0.83 -15.94 -0.37
C ASN A 84 -1.58 -16.89 -1.32
N GLY A 85 -0.86 -17.86 -1.88
CA GLY A 85 -1.40 -18.84 -2.85
C GLY A 85 -2.53 -19.72 -2.31
N CYS A 86 -2.69 -19.80 -0.99
CA CYS A 86 -3.81 -20.51 -0.34
C CYS A 86 -5.03 -19.59 -0.05
N GLY A 87 -5.00 -18.34 -0.51
CA GLY A 87 -6.10 -17.39 -0.35
C GLY A 87 -6.22 -16.76 1.05
N LYS A 88 -5.29 -17.05 1.97
CA LYS A 88 -5.15 -16.46 3.31
C LYS A 88 -4.06 -15.40 3.33
N VAL A 89 -4.03 -14.59 4.38
CA VAL A 89 -3.06 -13.50 4.52
C VAL A 89 -1.92 -13.83 5.48
N SER A 90 -0.70 -13.45 5.12
CA SER A 90 0.49 -13.54 5.98
C SER A 90 1.34 -12.29 5.88
N CYS A 91 2.20 -12.09 6.89
CA CYS A 91 3.22 -11.07 6.83
C CYS A 91 4.30 -11.52 5.85
N VAL A 92 4.53 -10.72 4.81
CA VAL A 92 5.59 -10.95 3.83
C VAL A 92 6.38 -9.66 3.65
N THR A 93 7.66 -9.81 3.34
CA THR A 93 8.44 -8.65 2.89
C THR A 93 7.86 -8.19 1.54
N PRO A 94 7.54 -6.90 1.37
CA PRO A 94 7.12 -6.36 0.08
C PRO A 94 8.14 -6.63 -1.03
#